data_AF-S8DZP0-F1
#
_entry.id   AF-S8DZP0-F1
#
_cell.length_a   1.000
_cell.length_b   1.000
_cell.length_c   1.000
_cell.angle_alpha   90.00
_cell.angle_beta   90.00
_cell.angle_gamma   90.00
#
_symmetry.space_group_name_H-M   'P 1'
#
loop_
_entity.id
_entity.type
_entity.pdbx_description
1 polymer ?
#
loop_
_entity_poly.entity_id
_entity_poly.type
_entity_poly.pdbx_seq_one_letter_code
_entity_poly.pdbx_strand_id
1 'polypeptide(L)'
;SVALLKLAEMEYCGTTSYFIKLLIEKKYALPYRVIDALVDHFMKFYDETRQMPVIWHQSLLAFAQRYKNEITKEGKGNLRGLVERQQHNLVTPEILRELDSGRSRGDKEIDPAKTSTSVVANRIEEDRFDIPDVPMEED
;
A
#
# COMPACT_ATOMS: atom_id res chain seq x y z
N SER A 1 15.76 -9.29 -12.94
CA SER A 1 16.02 -8.80 -11.57
C SER A 1 17.35 -8.05 -11.44
N VAL A 2 18.47 -8.57 -11.98
CA VAL A 2 19.81 -7.93 -11.88
C VAL A 2 19.86 -6.50 -12.44
N ALA A 3 19.23 -6.24 -13.57
CA ALA A 3 19.17 -4.89 -14.15
C ALA A 3 18.53 -3.85 -13.21
N LEU A 4 17.46 -4.24 -12.50
CA LEU A 4 16.76 -3.35 -11.58
C LEU A 4 17.59 -3.07 -10.32
N LEU A 5 18.28 -4.09 -9.81
CA LEU A 5 19.24 -3.92 -8.72
C LEU A 5 20.35 -2.93 -9.12
N LYS A 6 20.87 -3.05 -10.35
CA LYS A 6 21.92 -2.15 -10.80
C LYS A 6 21.43 -0.71 -10.95
N LEU A 7 20.22 -0.51 -11.49
CA LEU A 7 19.59 0.80 -11.58
C LEU A 7 19.36 1.44 -10.20
N ALA A 8 19.03 0.64 -9.18
CA ALA A 8 18.85 1.12 -7.80
C ALA A 8 20.19 1.56 -7.15
N GLU A 9 21.29 0.90 -7.50
CA GLU A 9 22.64 1.23 -7.02
C GLU A 9 23.23 2.47 -7.70
N MET A 10 22.86 2.73 -8.96
CA MET A 10 23.40 3.83 -9.76
C MET A 10 23.05 5.22 -9.20
N GLU A 11 23.85 6.21 -9.60
CA GLU A 11 23.53 7.61 -9.36
C GLU A 11 22.19 7.98 -10.01
N TYR A 12 21.41 8.76 -9.28
CA TYR A 12 20.07 9.10 -9.71
C TYR A 12 20.07 10.14 -10.81
N CYS A 13 19.36 9.81 -11.88
CA CYS A 13 18.91 10.75 -12.89
C CYS A 13 17.44 10.45 -13.22
N GLY A 14 16.70 11.43 -13.75
CA GLY A 14 15.26 11.27 -13.99
C GLY A 14 14.88 10.09 -14.89
N THR A 15 15.78 9.66 -15.78
CA THR A 15 15.60 8.47 -16.63
C THR A 15 15.65 7.17 -15.82
N THR A 16 16.41 7.12 -14.72
CA THR A 16 16.44 5.97 -13.81
C THR A 16 15.06 5.67 -13.24
N SER A 17 14.32 6.68 -12.78
CA SER A 17 12.92 6.52 -12.32
C SER A 17 12.00 5.97 -13.40
N TYR A 18 12.18 6.41 -14.65
CA TYR A 18 11.39 5.91 -15.77
C TYR A 18 11.65 4.42 -16.03
N PHE A 19 12.92 4.00 -16.06
CA PHE A 19 13.28 2.59 -16.21
C PHE A 19 12.80 1.74 -15.04
N ILE A 20 12.94 2.22 -13.80
CA ILE A 20 12.42 1.54 -12.60
C ILE A 20 10.91 1.33 -12.73
N LYS A 21 10.15 2.39 -13.05
CA LYS A 21 8.69 2.30 -13.27
C LYS A 21 8.35 1.25 -14.33
N LEU A 22 8.98 1.31 -15.49
CA LEU A 22 8.73 0.37 -16.59
C LEU A 22 9.00 -1.09 -16.18
N LEU A 23 10.12 -1.34 -15.49
CA LEU A 23 10.49 -2.69 -15.05
C LEU A 23 9.53 -3.24 -14.00
N ILE A 24 9.03 -2.39 -13.09
CA ILE A 24 8.01 -2.75 -12.09
C ILE A 24 6.66 -3.04 -12.76
N GLU A 25 6.27 -2.25 -13.76
CA GLU A 25 5.01 -2.42 -14.49
C GLU A 25 4.90 -3.75 -15.24
N LYS A 26 6.04 -4.40 -15.55
CA LYS A 26 6.05 -5.74 -16.14
C LYS A 26 5.61 -6.86 -15.17
N LYS A 27 5.29 -6.55 -13.91
CA LYS A 27 4.71 -7.46 -12.90
C LYS A 27 5.51 -8.75 -12.68
N TYR A 28 6.83 -8.67 -12.77
CA TYR A 28 7.69 -9.82 -12.45
C TYR A 28 7.76 -10.05 -10.95
N ALA A 29 7.87 -11.32 -10.53
CA ALA A 29 8.27 -11.65 -9.17
C ALA A 29 9.72 -11.18 -8.95
N LEU A 30 9.94 -10.26 -8.01
CA LEU A 30 11.26 -9.75 -7.68
C LEU A 30 11.80 -10.48 -6.44
N PRO A 31 13.10 -10.85 -6.43
CA PRO A 31 13.76 -11.32 -5.21
C PRO A 31 13.72 -10.24 -4.13
N TYR A 32 13.56 -10.62 -2.86
CA TYR A 32 13.49 -9.69 -1.72
C TYR A 32 14.65 -8.73 -1.64
N ARG A 33 15.87 -9.18 -1.96
CA ARG A 33 17.05 -8.31 -2.04
C ARG A 33 16.86 -7.12 -2.99
N VAL A 34 16.14 -7.29 -4.10
CA VAL A 34 15.88 -6.20 -5.05
C VAL A 34 14.85 -5.23 -4.51
N ILE A 35 13.85 -5.74 -3.78
CA ILE A 35 12.82 -4.91 -3.14
C ILE A 35 13.45 -4.05 -2.05
N ASP A 36 14.30 -4.65 -1.22
CA ASP A 36 15.00 -3.94 -0.15
C ASP A 36 15.93 -2.86 -0.75
N ALA A 37 16.69 -3.19 -1.80
CA ALA A 37 17.52 -2.22 -2.51
C ALA A 37 16.73 -1.07 -3.17
N LEU A 38 15.49 -1.32 -3.61
CA LEU A 38 14.62 -0.27 -4.14
C LEU A 38 14.12 0.66 -3.02
N VAL A 39 13.77 0.11 -1.86
CA VAL A 39 13.43 0.92 -0.67
C VAL A 39 14.61 1.82 -0.32
N ASP A 40 15.81 1.27 -0.25
CA ASP A 40 17.04 2.04 0.02
C ASP A 40 17.28 3.11 -1.05
N HIS A 41 17.04 2.80 -2.33
CA HIS A 41 17.14 3.77 -3.42
C HIS A 41 16.19 4.95 -3.23
N PHE A 42 14.93 4.71 -2.86
CA PHE A 42 13.97 5.78 -2.58
C PHE A 42 14.34 6.57 -1.31
N MET A 43 14.89 5.93 -0.28
CA MET A 43 15.31 6.60 0.95
C MET A 43 16.45 7.60 0.75
N LYS A 44 17.26 7.47 -0.31
CA LYS A 44 18.29 8.46 -0.66
C LYS A 44 17.71 9.88 -0.86
N PHE A 45 16.41 10.00 -1.16
CA PHE A 45 15.73 11.28 -1.38
C PHE A 45 15.00 11.82 -0.15
N TYR A 46 15.19 11.20 1.03
CA TYR A 46 14.50 11.63 2.25
C TYR A 46 14.88 13.06 2.67
N ASP A 47 16.17 13.38 2.63
CA ASP A 47 16.71 14.71 2.95
C ASP A 47 16.99 15.57 1.70
N GLU A 48 16.50 15.16 0.53
CA GLU A 48 16.65 15.95 -0.69
C GLU A 48 15.77 17.21 -0.60
N THR A 49 16.39 18.37 -0.81
CA THR A 49 15.71 19.67 -0.71
C THR A 49 14.99 20.04 -2.01
N ARG A 50 15.41 19.43 -3.13
CA ARG A 50 14.83 19.65 -4.44
C ARG A 50 13.49 18.94 -4.55
N GLN A 51 12.54 19.59 -5.23
CA GLN A 51 11.27 18.95 -5.57
C GLN A 51 11.54 17.78 -6.54
N MET A 52 11.11 16.59 -6.14
CA MET A 52 11.24 15.42 -6.98
C MET A 52 10.27 15.50 -8.18
N PRO A 53 10.71 15.07 -9.37
CA PRO A 53 9.87 15.12 -10.56
C PRO A 53 8.70 14.15 -10.45
N VAL A 54 7.58 14.43 -11.12
CA VAL A 54 6.36 13.60 -11.09
C VAL A 54 6.63 12.12 -11.41
N ILE A 55 7.57 11.85 -12.30
CA ILE A 55 7.93 10.48 -12.70
C ILE A 55 8.52 9.67 -11.55
N TRP A 56 9.20 10.32 -10.60
CA TRP A 56 9.72 9.68 -9.41
C TRP A 56 8.58 9.23 -8.49
N HIS A 57 7.61 10.12 -8.22
CA HIS A 57 6.41 9.76 -7.44
C HIS A 57 5.61 8.65 -8.12
N GLN A 58 5.47 8.70 -9.45
CA GLN A 58 4.81 7.63 -10.21
C GLN A 58 5.57 6.30 -10.12
N SER A 59 6.91 6.31 -10.15
CA SER A 59 7.70 5.10 -9.96
C SER A 59 7.52 4.49 -8.57
N LEU A 60 7.42 5.34 -7.53
CA LEU A 60 7.18 4.92 -6.16
C LEU A 60 5.74 4.38 -5.97
N LEU A 61 4.74 5.02 -6.60
CA LEU A 61 3.38 4.51 -6.61
C LEU A 61 3.29 3.14 -7.29
N ALA A 62 3.92 2.96 -8.45
CA ALA A 62 3.95 1.67 -9.13
C ALA A 62 4.61 0.59 -8.25
N PHE A 63 5.68 0.95 -7.53
CA PHE A 63 6.33 0.07 -6.55
C PHE A 63 5.37 -0.33 -5.41
N ALA A 64 4.70 0.64 -4.79
CA ALA A 64 3.74 0.38 -3.71
C ALA A 64 2.57 -0.49 -4.19
N GLN A 65 1.96 -0.18 -5.34
CA GLN A 65 0.84 -0.93 -5.90
C GLN A 65 1.18 -2.40 -6.19
N ARG A 66 2.45 -2.73 -6.47
CA ARG A 66 2.87 -4.09 -6.85
C ARG A 66 3.52 -4.87 -5.73
N TYR A 67 4.34 -4.21 -4.92
CA TYR A 67 5.15 -4.88 -3.92
C TYR A 67 4.75 -4.55 -2.49
N LYS A 68 3.60 -3.89 -2.23
CA LYS A 68 3.12 -3.57 -0.86
C LYS A 68 3.14 -4.75 0.12
N ASN A 69 2.94 -5.98 -0.34
CA ASN A 69 2.93 -7.18 0.51
C ASN A 69 4.33 -7.75 0.77
N GLU A 70 5.31 -7.37 -0.06
CA GLU A 70 6.69 -7.88 -0.02
C GLU A 70 7.66 -6.92 0.67
N ILE A 71 7.17 -5.75 1.11
CA ILE A 71 7.95 -4.74 1.86
C ILE A 71 7.85 -5.05 3.36
N THR A 72 8.97 -4.94 4.08
CA THR A 72 9.01 -5.10 5.54
C THR A 72 8.22 -3.98 6.24
N LYS A 73 7.79 -4.23 7.49
CA LYS A 73 7.08 -3.21 8.29
C LYS A 73 7.90 -1.93 8.45
N GLU A 74 9.20 -2.07 8.67
CA GLU A 74 10.16 -0.96 8.75
C GLU A 74 10.26 -0.21 7.42
N GLY A 75 10.41 -0.94 6.30
CA GLY A 75 10.46 -0.34 4.97
C GLY A 75 9.20 0.48 4.64
N LYS A 76 8.01 0.03 5.05
CA LYS A 76 6.77 0.81 4.91
C LYS A 76 6.79 2.09 5.74
N GLY A 77 7.26 2.01 6.99
CA GLY A 77 7.42 3.18 7.86
C GLY A 77 8.36 4.22 7.24
N ASN A 78 9.49 3.77 6.71
CA ASN A 78 10.47 4.62 6.02
C ASN A 78 9.84 5.29 4.79
N LEU A 79 9.14 4.53 3.94
CA LEU A 79 8.45 5.06 2.75
C LEU A 79 7.34 6.05 3.11
N ARG A 80 6.61 5.81 4.20
CA ARG A 80 5.61 6.76 4.70
C ARG A 80 6.25 8.09 5.08
N GLY A 81 7.31 8.06 5.88
CA GLY A 81 8.04 9.27 6.26
C GLY A 81 8.63 10.01 5.05
N LEU A 82 9.10 9.27 4.03
CA LEU A 82 9.61 9.84 2.79
C LEU A 82 8.52 10.59 2.01
N VAL A 83 7.35 9.99 1.80
CA VAL A 83 6.28 10.65 1.00
C VAL A 83 5.59 11.78 1.74
N GLU A 84 5.66 11.80 3.07
CA GLU A 84 5.21 12.91 3.89
C GLU A 84 6.14 14.12 3.76
N ARG A 85 7.44 13.92 3.51
CA ARG A 85 8.39 15.01 3.20
C ARG A 85 8.35 15.42 1.74
N GLN A 86 8.40 14.45 0.83
CA GLN A 86 8.33 14.66 -0.62
C GLN A 86 6.87 14.58 -1.08
N GLN A 87 6.10 15.63 -0.83
CA GLN A 87 4.66 15.64 -1.10
C GLN A 87 4.32 16.00 -2.56
N HIS A 88 3.44 15.22 -3.16
CA HIS A 88 2.78 15.51 -4.43
C HIS A 88 1.27 15.37 -4.29
N ASN A 89 0.54 16.48 -4.52
CA ASN A 89 -0.89 16.64 -4.21
C ASN A 89 -1.79 15.46 -4.63
N LEU A 90 -1.56 14.88 -5.81
CA LEU A 90 -2.41 13.81 -6.35
C LEU A 90 -1.84 12.40 -6.15
N VAL A 91 -0.53 12.26 -5.91
CA VAL A 91 0.14 10.95 -5.97
C VAL A 91 0.48 10.44 -4.58
N THR A 92 0.91 11.32 -3.67
CA THR A 92 1.14 10.98 -2.26
C THR A 92 -0.05 10.30 -1.58
N PRO A 93 -1.32 10.77 -1.69
CA PRO A 93 -2.45 10.08 -1.06
C PRO A 93 -2.64 8.67 -1.58
N GLU A 94 -2.41 8.43 -2.88
CA GLU A 94 -2.50 7.10 -3.47
C GLU A 94 -1.37 6.18 -2.99
N ILE A 95 -0.15 6.69 -2.82
CA ILE A 95 0.96 5.91 -2.28
C ILE A 95 0.64 5.48 -0.84
N LEU A 96 0.20 6.40 0.01
CA LEU A 96 -0.17 6.11 1.39
C LEU A 96 -1.29 5.08 1.46
N ARG A 97 -2.35 5.25 0.67
CA ARG A 97 -3.46 4.29 0.57
C ARG A 97 -2.98 2.88 0.22
N GLU A 98 -2.07 2.77 -0.74
CA GLU A 98 -1.53 1.47 -1.15
C GLU A 98 -0.64 0.83 -0.08
N LEU A 99 0.23 1.61 0.58
CA LEU A 99 1.08 1.12 1.66
C LEU A 99 0.26 0.59 2.86
N ASP A 100 -0.83 1.29 3.19
CA ASP A 100 -1.71 0.99 4.32
C ASP A 100 -2.62 -0.22 4.04
N SER A 101 -3.03 -0.40 2.79
CA SER A 101 -3.85 -1.54 2.38
C SER A 101 -3.09 -2.88 2.35
N GLY A 102 -1.75 -2.85 2.28
CA GLY A 102 -0.93 -4.05 2.12
C GLY A 102 -0.56 -4.69 3.46
N ARG A 103 -0.39 -6.01 3.48
CA ARG A 103 0.25 -6.71 4.61
C ARG A 103 1.76 -6.45 4.60
N SER A 104 2.43 -6.57 5.74
CA SER A 104 3.90 -6.46 5.78
C SER A 104 4.54 -7.82 5.52
N ARG A 105 5.71 -7.84 4.89
CA ARG A 105 6.50 -9.07 4.74
C ARG A 105 6.84 -9.65 6.11
N GLY A 106 6.46 -10.90 6.35
CA GLY A 106 6.70 -11.60 7.62
C GLY A 106 5.62 -11.39 8.70
N ASP A 107 4.54 -10.68 8.38
CA ASP A 107 3.37 -10.64 9.28
C ASP A 107 2.73 -12.03 9.30
N LYS A 108 2.57 -12.60 10.49
CA LYS A 108 1.93 -13.92 10.64
C LYS A 108 0.50 -13.81 10.17
N GLU A 109 -0.01 -14.83 9.47
CA GLU A 109 -1.44 -14.89 9.16
C GLU A 109 -2.21 -14.76 10.47
N ILE A 110 -2.96 -13.68 10.60
CA ILE A 110 -3.92 -13.54 11.68
C ILE A 110 -5.04 -14.48 11.27
N ASP A 111 -5.14 -15.63 11.95
CA ASP A 111 -6.34 -16.46 11.88
C ASP A 111 -7.55 -15.53 12.05
N PRO A 112 -8.50 -15.50 11.11
CA PRO A 112 -9.66 -14.60 11.17
C PRO A 112 -10.53 -14.81 12.42
N ALA A 113 -10.24 -15.83 13.24
CA ALA A 113 -10.87 -16.11 14.52
C ALA A 113 -10.35 -15.28 15.72
N LYS A 114 -9.28 -14.48 15.59
CA LYS A 114 -8.66 -13.76 16.74
C LYS A 114 -8.79 -12.24 16.72
N THR A 115 -9.37 -11.64 15.69
CA THR A 115 -9.70 -10.20 15.69
C THR A 115 -11.16 -10.03 16.08
N SER A 116 -11.48 -10.24 17.37
CA SER A 116 -12.71 -9.73 17.96
C SER A 116 -12.53 -8.23 18.19
N THR A 117 -12.73 -7.43 17.15
CA THR A 117 -13.05 -6.01 17.32
C THR A 117 -14.40 -5.96 18.03
N SER A 118 -14.43 -5.43 19.25
CA SER A 118 -15.65 -5.14 19.99
C SER A 118 -16.43 -4.05 19.26
N VAL A 119 -17.29 -4.46 18.32
CA VAL A 119 -18.34 -3.63 17.77
C VAL A 119 -19.55 -3.84 18.66
N VAL A 120 -19.88 -2.83 19.48
CA VAL A 120 -21.14 -2.78 20.23
C VAL A 120 -22.26 -2.64 19.20
N ALA A 121 -22.79 -3.77 18.74
CA ALA A 121 -24.02 -3.83 17.97
C ALA A 121 -25.17 -3.98 18.98
N ASN A 122 -25.95 -2.92 19.17
CA ASN A 122 -27.24 -3.04 19.85
C ASN A 122 -28.09 -4.04 19.05
N ARG A 123 -28.39 -5.19 19.66
CA ARG A 123 -29.34 -6.16 19.13
C ARG A 123 -30.72 -5.51 19.12
N ILE A 124 -31.28 -5.31 17.93
CA ILE A 124 -32.72 -5.12 17.78
C ILE A 124 -33.34 -6.50 18.02
N GLU A 125 -34.08 -6.68 19.11
CA GLU A 125 -34.91 -7.86 19.33
C GLU A 125 -36.20 -7.66 18.52
N GLU A 126 -36.35 -8.43 17.44
CA GLU A 126 -37.64 -8.56 16.77
C GLU A 126 -38.50 -9.53 17.59
N ASP A 127 -39.46 -8.98 18.34
CA ASP A 127 -40.40 -9.75 19.15
C ASP A 127 -41.36 -10.52 18.23
N ARG A 128 -41.25 -11.85 18.24
CA ARG A 128 -41.97 -12.77 17.35
C ARG A 128 -43.47 -12.81 17.62
N PHE A 129 -43.93 -12.17 18.69
CA PHE A 129 -45.32 -12.21 19.14
C PHE A 129 -46.15 -10.97 18.77
N ASP A 130 -45.54 -9.94 18.18
CA ASP A 130 -46.23 -8.69 17.83
C ASP A 130 -46.59 -8.64 16.33
N ILE A 131 -47.35 -9.64 15.87
CA ILE A 131 -47.91 -9.65 14.52
C ILE A 131 -49.36 -9.17 14.62
N PRO A 132 -49.73 -8.04 14.00
CA PRO A 132 -51.12 -7.58 13.99
C PRO A 132 -51.99 -8.53 13.16
N ASP A 133 -53.17 -8.87 13.66
CA ASP A 133 -54.14 -9.72 12.97
C ASP A 133 -54.53 -9.10 11.63
N VAL A 134 -54.35 -9.87 10.55
CA VAL A 134 -54.69 -9.46 9.19
C VAL A 134 -56.20 -9.66 8.99
N PRO A 135 -57.01 -8.61 8.79
CA PRO A 135 -58.42 -8.77 8.47
C PRO A 135 -58.54 -9.42 7.09
N MET A 136 -59.16 -10.59 7.06
CA MET A 136 -59.55 -11.25 5.81
C MET A 136 -60.77 -10.49 5.26
N GLU A 137 -60.66 -9.91 4.07
CA GLU A 137 -61.83 -9.36 3.36
C GLU A 137 -62.71 -10.52 2.89
N GLU A 138 -63.99 -10.50 3.27
CA GLU A 138 -65.02 -11.42 2.77
C GLU A 138 -65.52 -10.88 1.41
N ASP A 139 -65.45 -11.72 0.36
CA ASP A 139 -65.91 -11.42 -1.02
C ASP A 139 -67.41 -11.11 -1.12
#